data_AF-A0A819E2A5-F1
#
_entry.id   AF-A0A819E2A5-F1
#
_cell.length_a   1.000
_cell.length_b   1.000
_cell.length_c   1.000
_cell.angle_alpha   90.00
_cell.angle_beta   90.00
_cell.angle_gamma   90.00
#
_symmetry.space_group_name_H-M   'P 1'
#
loop_
_entity.id
_entity.type
_entity.pdbx_description
1 polymer ?
#
loop_
_entity_poly.entity_id
_entity_poly.type
_entity_poly.pdbx_seq_one_letter_code
_entity_poly.pdbx_strand_id
1 'polypeptide(L)'
;MKKLSQTDIPAVAALVQYVGHIYHQQNEYEQALIYYKEALELYGAHLREDDDSLNGLYHRTASIYYKLKKYKEALLFYQKALNIELKTVPNNAKTIADTYSNISTAYFGMNQLDQAFIAANKALAQLCKTLPNNHPDVVQQRAYLDAIKIKQILEDTNH
;
A
#
# COMPACT_ATOMS: atom_id res chain seq x y z
N MET A 1 11.05 1.24 -37.07
CA MET A 1 10.63 1.55 -35.68
C MET A 1 11.88 1.94 -34.90
N LYS A 2 11.95 3.18 -34.39
CA LYS A 2 13.08 3.66 -33.60
C LYS A 2 13.01 2.96 -32.23
N LYS A 3 13.98 2.10 -31.92
CA LYS A 3 14.12 1.52 -30.56
C LYS A 3 14.25 2.70 -29.60
N LEU A 4 13.42 2.75 -28.56
CA LEU A 4 13.58 3.72 -27.47
C LEU A 4 15.02 3.66 -26.96
N SER A 5 15.67 4.82 -26.84
CA SER A 5 17.02 4.83 -26.26
C SER A 5 16.91 4.56 -24.76
N GLN A 6 17.95 3.99 -24.15
CA GLN A 6 17.97 3.65 -22.73
C GLN A 6 17.72 4.89 -21.84
N THR A 7 18.02 6.07 -22.35
CA THR A 7 17.81 7.38 -21.70
C THR A 7 16.34 7.84 -21.71
N ASP A 8 15.52 7.36 -22.65
CA ASP A 8 14.12 7.79 -22.78
C ASP A 8 13.17 7.00 -21.85
N ILE A 9 13.60 5.82 -21.40
CA ILE A 9 12.72 4.86 -20.72
C ILE A 9 12.15 5.39 -19.39
N PRO A 10 12.91 6.08 -18.52
CA PRO A 10 12.35 6.68 -17.31
C PRO A 10 11.25 7.73 -17.59
N ALA A 11 11.43 8.54 -18.65
CA ALA A 11 10.45 9.55 -19.05
C ALA A 11 9.18 8.90 -19.64
N VAL A 12 9.35 7.85 -20.45
CA VAL A 12 8.21 7.07 -20.97
C VAL A 12 7.45 6.39 -19.84
N ALA A 13 8.14 5.78 -18.87
CA ALA A 13 7.52 5.13 -17.72
C ALA A 13 6.69 6.12 -16.88
N ALA A 14 7.20 7.34 -16.67
CA ALA A 14 6.47 8.39 -15.97
C ALA A 14 5.18 8.83 -16.70
N LEU A 15 5.22 8.93 -18.04
CA LEU A 15 4.04 9.23 -18.85
C LEU A 15 3.01 8.11 -18.79
N VAL A 16 3.45 6.85 -18.92
CA VAL A 16 2.58 5.67 -18.80
C VAL A 16 1.93 5.61 -17.42
N GLN A 17 2.70 5.86 -16.35
CA GLN A 17 2.16 5.99 -15.00
C GLN A 17 1.11 7.10 -14.90
N TYR A 18 1.33 8.25 -15.54
CA TYR A 18 0.37 9.35 -15.54
C TYR A 18 -0.96 8.97 -16.23
N VAL A 19 -0.90 8.23 -17.34
CA VAL A 19 -2.10 7.68 -17.99
C VAL A 19 -2.85 6.74 -17.04
N GLY A 20 -2.14 5.84 -16.35
CA GLY A 20 -2.74 4.99 -15.32
C GLY A 20 -3.38 5.79 -14.18
N HIS A 21 -2.81 6.95 -13.83
CA HIS A 21 -3.38 7.84 -12.84
C HIS A 21 -4.71 8.46 -13.29
N ILE A 22 -4.82 8.86 -14.56
CA ILE A 22 -6.07 9.40 -15.12
C ILE A 22 -7.19 8.36 -15.02
N TYR A 23 -6.95 7.12 -15.48
CA TYR A 23 -7.93 6.04 -15.35
C TYR A 23 -8.29 5.74 -13.89
N HIS A 24 -7.30 5.79 -12.99
CA HIS A 24 -7.56 5.60 -11.57
C HIS A 24 -8.52 6.68 -11.00
N GLN A 25 -8.37 7.94 -11.40
CA GLN A 25 -9.28 9.02 -10.97
C GLN A 25 -10.70 8.85 -11.55
N GLN A 26 -10.84 8.18 -12.68
CA GLN A 26 -12.13 7.85 -13.31
C GLN A 26 -12.76 6.57 -12.72
N ASN A 27 -12.11 5.92 -11.76
CA ASN A 27 -12.49 4.63 -11.20
C ASN A 27 -12.45 3.46 -12.21
N GLU A 28 -11.73 3.63 -13.33
CA GLU A 28 -11.46 2.57 -14.30
C GLU A 28 -10.23 1.77 -13.84
N TYR A 29 -10.46 0.91 -12.85
CA TYR A 29 -9.41 0.23 -12.09
C TYR A 29 -8.60 -0.77 -12.92
N GLU A 30 -9.26 -1.54 -13.79
CA GLU A 30 -8.62 -2.52 -14.65
C GLU A 30 -7.68 -1.84 -15.66
N GLN A 31 -8.12 -0.77 -16.31
CA GLN A 31 -7.31 0.04 -17.23
C GLN A 31 -6.12 0.66 -16.49
N ALA A 32 -6.35 1.26 -15.33
CA ALA A 32 -5.29 1.83 -14.51
C ALA A 32 -4.22 0.80 -14.13
N LEU A 33 -4.61 -0.45 -13.82
CA LEU A 33 -3.67 -1.53 -13.53
C LEU A 33 -2.81 -1.94 -14.74
N ILE A 34 -3.37 -1.92 -15.95
CA ILE A 34 -2.59 -2.19 -17.18
C ILE A 34 -1.44 -1.20 -17.27
N TYR A 35 -1.74 0.10 -17.20
CA TYR A 35 -0.72 1.14 -17.32
C TYR A 35 0.26 1.17 -16.14
N TYR A 36 -0.18 0.95 -14.90
CA TYR A 36 0.76 0.88 -13.80
C TYR A 36 1.71 -0.32 -13.89
N LYS A 37 1.24 -1.48 -14.39
CA LYS A 37 2.13 -2.63 -14.65
C LYS A 37 3.11 -2.37 -15.76
N GLU A 38 2.66 -1.77 -16.87
CA GLU A 38 3.54 -1.36 -17.96
C GLU A 38 4.61 -0.38 -17.47
N ALA A 39 4.24 0.60 -16.65
CA ALA A 39 5.21 1.51 -16.02
C ALA A 39 6.22 0.76 -15.12
N LEU A 40 5.76 -0.21 -14.33
CA LEU A 40 6.64 -1.05 -13.49
C LEU A 40 7.62 -1.89 -14.32
N GLU A 41 7.17 -2.45 -15.45
CA GLU A 41 8.03 -3.20 -16.37
C GLU A 41 9.10 -2.30 -17.00
N LEU A 42 8.72 -1.09 -17.42
CA LEU A 42 9.66 -0.10 -17.96
C LEU A 42 10.69 0.34 -16.92
N TYR A 43 10.25 0.61 -15.69
CA TYR A 43 11.14 0.94 -14.58
C TYR A 43 12.05 -0.23 -14.20
N GLY A 44 11.56 -1.47 -14.21
CA GLY A 44 12.34 -2.66 -13.84
C GLY A 44 13.56 -2.92 -14.74
N ALA A 45 13.62 -2.32 -15.92
CA ALA A 45 14.81 -2.36 -16.78
C ALA A 45 15.94 -1.41 -16.34
N HIS A 46 15.68 -0.46 -15.41
CA HIS A 46 16.60 0.62 -15.05
C HIS A 46 16.75 0.83 -13.54
N LEU A 47 15.70 0.53 -12.78
CA LEU A 47 15.61 0.74 -11.36
C LEU A 47 15.67 -0.59 -10.63
N ARG A 48 16.24 -0.56 -9.42
CA ARG A 48 16.10 -1.67 -8.49
C ARG A 48 14.68 -1.71 -7.95
N GLU A 49 14.23 -2.88 -7.54
CA GLU A 49 12.89 -3.06 -6.95
C GLU A 49 12.67 -2.22 -5.68
N ASP A 50 13.76 -1.86 -4.98
CA ASP A 50 13.77 -1.05 -3.77
C ASP A 50 14.12 0.44 -4.03
N ASP A 51 13.95 0.92 -5.26
CA ASP A 51 14.16 2.34 -5.60
C ASP A 51 13.03 3.22 -5.07
N ASP A 52 13.38 4.36 -4.46
CA ASP A 52 12.43 5.29 -3.84
C ASP A 52 11.37 5.82 -4.81
N SER A 53 11.72 5.99 -6.10
CA SER A 53 10.77 6.49 -7.09
C SER A 53 9.61 5.53 -7.36
N LEU A 54 9.74 4.25 -6.98
CA LEU A 54 8.69 3.25 -7.15
C LEU A 54 7.65 3.28 -6.03
N ASN A 55 7.91 3.93 -4.89
CA ASN A 55 7.03 3.91 -3.72
C ASN A 55 5.59 4.34 -4.07
N GLY A 56 5.45 5.48 -4.75
CA GLY A 56 4.14 6.00 -5.15
C GLY A 56 3.41 5.08 -6.14
N LEU A 57 4.13 4.42 -7.05
CA LEU A 57 3.55 3.51 -8.02
C LEU A 57 3.08 2.20 -7.35
N TYR A 58 3.85 1.69 -6.39
CA TYR A 58 3.44 0.53 -5.58
C TYR A 58 2.19 0.81 -4.76
N HIS A 59 2.11 1.96 -4.07
CA HIS A 59 0.91 2.34 -3.33
C HIS A 59 -0.33 2.45 -4.20
N ARG A 60 -0.21 3.08 -5.38
CA ARG A 60 -1.32 3.22 -6.33
C ARG A 60 -1.77 1.86 -6.85
N THR A 61 -0.83 0.99 -7.18
CA THR A 61 -1.12 -0.38 -7.65
C THR A 61 -1.80 -1.20 -6.55
N ALA A 62 -1.28 -1.14 -5.32
CA ALA A 62 -1.86 -1.81 -4.16
C ALA A 62 -3.29 -1.34 -3.86
N SER A 63 -3.51 -0.02 -3.87
CA SER A 63 -4.81 0.59 -3.63
C SER A 63 -5.86 0.11 -4.63
N ILE A 64 -5.49 0.01 -5.92
CA ILE A 64 -6.42 -0.52 -6.92
C ILE A 64 -6.73 -2.00 -6.68
N TYR A 65 -5.72 -2.82 -6.42
CA TYR A 65 -5.94 -4.23 -6.07
C TYR A 65 -6.87 -4.38 -4.87
N TYR A 66 -6.69 -3.55 -3.84
CA TYR A 66 -7.57 -3.51 -2.68
C TYR A 66 -9.01 -3.17 -3.05
N LYS A 67 -9.24 -2.13 -3.87
CA LYS A 67 -10.58 -1.75 -4.35
C LYS A 67 -11.25 -2.85 -5.18
N LEU A 68 -10.48 -3.65 -5.89
CA LEU A 68 -10.94 -4.84 -6.62
C LEU A 68 -11.09 -6.08 -5.73
N LYS A 69 -10.92 -5.95 -4.40
CA LYS A 69 -10.95 -7.04 -3.41
C LYS A 69 -9.90 -8.15 -3.66
N LYS A 70 -8.85 -7.83 -4.42
CA LYS A 70 -7.69 -8.68 -4.69
C LYS A 70 -6.62 -8.44 -3.61
N TYR A 71 -6.96 -8.83 -2.39
CA TYR A 71 -6.20 -8.44 -1.20
C TYR A 71 -4.79 -9.02 -1.14
N LYS A 72 -4.55 -10.22 -1.70
CA LYS A 72 -3.21 -10.83 -1.74
C LYS A 72 -2.25 -10.03 -2.60
N GLU A 73 -2.70 -9.58 -3.76
CA GLU A 73 -1.94 -8.72 -4.65
C GLU A 73 -1.72 -7.34 -4.03
N ALA A 74 -2.74 -6.78 -3.36
CA ALA A 74 -2.59 -5.53 -2.62
C ALA A 74 -1.50 -5.62 -1.55
N LEU A 75 -1.50 -6.70 -0.74
CA LEU A 75 -0.49 -6.95 0.28
C LEU A 75 0.92 -7.01 -0.29
N LEU A 76 1.11 -7.70 -1.43
CA LEU A 76 2.40 -7.76 -2.10
C LEU A 76 2.95 -6.36 -2.39
N PHE A 77 2.13 -5.48 -2.98
CA PHE A 77 2.56 -4.13 -3.35
C PHE A 77 2.72 -3.20 -2.15
N TYR A 78 1.84 -3.26 -1.15
CA TYR A 78 2.02 -2.51 0.10
C TYR A 78 3.31 -2.93 0.83
N GLN A 79 3.67 -4.21 0.81
CA GLN A 79 4.90 -4.68 1.45
C GLN A 79 6.17 -4.19 0.73
N LYS A 80 6.13 -4.05 -0.61
CA LYS A 80 7.21 -3.42 -1.38
C LYS A 80 7.34 -1.93 -1.03
N ALA A 81 6.22 -1.20 -1.00
CA ALA A 81 6.20 0.21 -0.61
C ALA A 81 6.74 0.42 0.82
N LEU A 82 6.31 -0.43 1.76
CA LEU A 82 6.77 -0.41 3.15
C LEU A 82 8.29 -0.66 3.27
N ASN A 83 8.84 -1.58 2.48
CA ASN A 83 10.28 -1.84 2.47
C ASN A 83 11.07 -0.59 2.04
N ILE A 84 10.62 0.08 0.99
CA ILE A 84 11.19 1.36 0.55
C ILE A 84 11.11 2.39 1.68
N GLU A 85 9.93 2.59 2.29
CA GLU A 85 9.74 3.58 3.35
C GLU A 85 10.63 3.36 4.56
N LEU A 86 10.77 2.11 5.00
CA LEU A 86 11.64 1.76 6.12
C LEU A 86 13.12 2.03 5.81
N LYS A 87 13.51 2.04 4.53
CA LYS A 87 14.88 2.31 4.09
C LYS A 87 15.12 3.80 3.84
N THR A 88 14.17 4.50 3.21
CA THR A 88 14.37 5.87 2.68
C THR A 88 13.85 6.93 3.64
N VAL A 89 12.80 6.64 4.39
CA VAL A 89 12.17 7.56 5.35
C VAL A 89 11.87 6.89 6.71
N PRO A 90 12.86 6.25 7.37
CA PRO A 90 12.64 5.45 8.58
C PRO A 90 12.03 6.24 9.76
N ASN A 91 12.20 7.56 9.77
CA ASN A 91 11.71 8.46 10.81
C ASN A 91 10.35 9.09 10.48
N ASN A 92 9.79 8.82 9.29
CA ASN A 92 8.46 9.30 8.93
C ASN A 92 7.40 8.33 9.48
N ALA A 93 7.12 8.48 10.78
CA ALA A 93 6.21 7.63 11.51
C ALA A 93 4.81 7.59 10.88
N LYS A 94 4.31 8.71 10.37
CA LYS A 94 2.97 8.78 9.74
C LYS A 94 2.90 7.93 8.47
N THR A 95 3.84 8.12 7.54
CA THR A 95 3.87 7.35 6.28
C THR A 95 3.95 5.84 6.54
N ILE A 96 4.84 5.43 7.45
CA ILE A 96 4.98 4.01 7.81
C ILE A 96 3.69 3.49 8.49
N ALA A 97 3.05 4.30 9.34
CA ALA A 97 1.78 3.94 9.98
C ALA A 97 0.67 3.71 8.97
N ASP A 98 0.50 4.63 8.01
CA ASP A 98 -0.52 4.56 6.96
C ASP A 98 -0.36 3.27 6.13
N THR A 99 0.88 2.92 5.78
CA THR A 99 1.17 1.68 5.05
C THR A 99 0.83 0.43 5.87
N TYR A 100 1.18 0.39 7.17
CA TYR A 100 0.77 -0.71 8.05
C TYR A 100 -0.76 -0.81 8.21
N SER A 101 -1.47 0.31 8.28
CA SER A 101 -2.94 0.33 8.34
C SER A 101 -3.58 -0.23 7.06
N ASN A 102 -3.01 0.08 5.89
CA ASN A 102 -3.45 -0.51 4.63
C ASN A 102 -3.22 -2.02 4.58
N ILE A 103 -2.05 -2.50 5.03
CA ILE A 103 -1.74 -3.93 5.17
C ILE A 103 -2.74 -4.62 6.10
N SER A 104 -3.01 -4.01 7.26
CA SER A 104 -4.00 -4.53 8.21
C SER A 104 -5.39 -4.65 7.57
N THR A 105 -5.80 -3.64 6.82
CA THR A 105 -7.12 -3.61 6.19
C THR A 105 -7.24 -4.68 5.11
N ALA A 106 -6.17 -4.92 4.33
CA ALA A 106 -6.14 -6.01 3.37
C ALA A 106 -6.25 -7.39 4.05
N TYR A 107 -5.53 -7.63 5.17
CA TYR A 107 -5.69 -8.86 5.95
C TYR A 107 -7.09 -9.01 6.54
N PHE A 108 -7.67 -7.93 7.06
CA PHE A 108 -9.04 -7.94 7.58
C PHE A 108 -10.06 -8.31 6.49
N GLY A 109 -9.89 -7.79 5.27
CA GLY A 109 -10.71 -8.13 4.10
C GLY A 109 -10.60 -9.61 3.70
N MET A 110 -9.49 -10.28 4.02
CA MET A 110 -9.29 -11.72 3.83
C MET A 110 -9.75 -12.58 5.01
N ASN A 111 -10.34 -11.99 6.06
CA ASN A 111 -10.64 -12.66 7.31
C ASN A 111 -9.42 -13.22 8.07
N GLN A 112 -8.22 -12.67 7.82
CA GLN A 112 -7.00 -13.06 8.51
C GLN A 112 -6.78 -12.13 9.71
N LEU A 113 -7.63 -12.29 10.73
CA LEU A 113 -7.75 -11.34 11.84
C LEU A 113 -6.49 -11.22 12.70
N ASP A 114 -5.75 -12.30 12.92
CA ASP A 114 -4.45 -12.25 13.62
C ASP A 114 -3.43 -11.35 12.89
N GLN A 115 -3.30 -11.52 11.57
CA GLN A 115 -2.37 -10.73 10.76
C GLN A 115 -2.80 -9.27 10.67
N ALA A 116 -4.12 -9.04 10.56
CA ALA A 116 -4.67 -7.69 10.66
C ALA A 116 -4.32 -7.04 12.00
N PHE A 117 -4.55 -7.75 13.11
CA PHE A 117 -4.25 -7.26 14.45
C PHE A 117 -2.77 -6.89 14.62
N ILE A 118 -1.86 -7.74 14.15
CA ILE A 118 -0.41 -7.48 14.19
C ILE A 118 -0.07 -6.23 13.39
N ALA A 119 -0.56 -6.09 12.15
CA ALA A 119 -0.30 -4.93 11.31
C ALA A 119 -0.89 -3.64 11.90
N ALA A 120 -2.12 -3.67 12.41
CA ALA A 120 -2.75 -2.52 13.05
C ALA A 120 -2.01 -2.07 14.32
N ASN A 121 -1.43 -3.00 15.09
CA ASN A 121 -0.58 -2.64 16.24
C ASN A 121 0.73 -1.98 15.78
N LYS A 122 1.33 -2.45 14.68
CA LYS A 122 2.52 -1.81 14.11
C LYS A 122 2.23 -0.38 13.66
N ALA A 123 1.07 -0.13 13.05
CA ALA A 123 0.63 1.22 12.72
C ALA A 123 0.44 2.09 13.98
N LEU A 124 -0.26 1.59 15.00
CA LEU A 124 -0.45 2.30 16.27
C LEU A 124 0.90 2.65 16.93
N ALA A 125 1.84 1.70 16.94
CA ALA A 125 3.16 1.90 17.51
C ALA A 125 3.94 3.01 16.79
N GLN A 126 3.78 3.17 15.47
CA GLN A 126 4.38 4.29 14.75
C GLN A 126 3.73 5.62 15.13
N LEU A 127 2.39 5.70 15.12
CA LEU A 127 1.67 6.93 15.49
C LEU A 127 2.05 7.42 16.90
N CYS A 128 2.15 6.50 17.86
CA CYS A 128 2.53 6.82 19.25
C CYS A 128 3.98 7.33 19.41
N LYS A 129 4.84 7.24 18.39
CA LYS A 129 6.19 7.84 18.44
C LYS A 129 6.16 9.36 18.40
N THR A 130 5.18 9.93 17.72
CA THR A 130 5.14 11.37 17.40
C THR A 130 3.85 12.06 17.85
N LEU A 131 2.78 11.29 18.11
CA LEU A 131 1.46 11.82 18.43
C LEU A 131 1.04 11.46 19.86
N PRO A 132 0.38 12.39 20.59
CA PRO A 132 -0.16 12.10 21.91
C PRO A 132 -1.33 11.10 21.85
N ASN A 133 -1.60 10.44 22.97
CA ASN A 133 -2.64 9.40 23.08
C ASN A 133 -4.06 9.84 22.68
N ASN A 134 -4.36 11.13 22.75
CA ASN A 134 -5.67 11.71 22.42
C ASN A 134 -5.74 12.24 20.97
N HIS A 135 -4.67 12.09 20.18
CA HIS A 135 -4.68 12.50 18.78
C HIS A 135 -5.72 11.67 17.99
N PRO A 136 -6.51 12.29 17.08
CA PRO A 136 -7.53 11.58 16.31
C PRO A 136 -7.04 10.29 15.65
N ASP A 137 -5.89 10.33 14.96
CA ASP A 137 -5.31 9.15 14.30
C ASP A 137 -5.02 7.99 15.29
N VAL A 138 -4.52 8.30 16.51
CA VAL A 138 -4.24 7.29 17.53
C VAL A 138 -5.54 6.68 18.07
N VAL A 139 -6.56 7.51 18.31
CA VAL A 139 -7.88 7.07 18.78
C VAL A 139 -8.56 6.21 17.72
N GLN A 140 -8.54 6.65 16.46
CA GLN A 140 -9.09 5.89 15.33
C GLN A 140 -8.41 4.54 15.17
N GLN A 141 -7.08 4.49 15.25
CA GLN A 141 -6.33 3.25 15.13
C GLN A 141 -6.63 2.27 16.28
N ARG A 142 -6.84 2.76 17.51
CA ARG A 142 -7.27 1.93 18.65
C ARG A 142 -8.67 1.38 18.47
N ALA A 143 -9.61 2.21 18.02
CA ALA A 143 -10.98 1.77 17.72
C ALA A 143 -10.98 0.67 16.64
N TYR A 144 -10.11 0.79 15.63
CA TYR A 144 -9.95 -0.24 14.61
C TYR A 144 -9.38 -1.56 15.18
N LEU A 145 -8.40 -1.50 16.07
CA LEU A 145 -7.89 -2.69 16.79
C LEU A 145 -8.99 -3.38 17.61
N ASP A 146 -9.83 -2.61 18.29
CA ASP A 146 -10.96 -3.14 19.06
C ASP A 146 -11.97 -3.81 18.14
N ALA A 147 -12.26 -3.23 16.97
CA ALA A 147 -13.12 -3.85 15.97
C ALA A 147 -12.60 -5.20 15.47
N ILE A 148 -11.27 -5.33 15.26
CA ILE A 148 -10.66 -6.62 14.89
C ILE A 148 -10.86 -7.66 16.00
N LYS A 149 -10.60 -7.29 17.26
CA LYS A 149 -10.79 -8.21 18.40
C LYS A 149 -12.24 -8.64 18.58
N ILE A 150 -13.18 -7.70 18.45
CA ILE A 150 -14.62 -8.02 18.56
C ILE A 150 -14.99 -9.04 17.48
N LYS A 151 -14.55 -8.84 16.24
CA LYS A 151 -14.81 -9.79 15.16
C LYS A 151 -14.20 -11.17 15.45
N GLN A 152 -12.97 -11.24 15.97
CA GLN A 152 -12.33 -12.50 16.35
C GLN A 152 -13.16 -13.25 17.41
N ILE A 153 -13.56 -12.56 18.47
CA ILE A 153 -14.38 -13.15 19.54
C ILE A 153 -15.70 -13.70 18.97
N LEU A 154 -16.36 -12.94 18.08
CA LEU A 154 -17.60 -13.38 17.47
C LEU A 154 -17.41 -14.65 16.61
N GLU A 155 -16.30 -14.75 15.87
CA GLU A 155 -15.98 -15.96 15.10
C GLU A 155 -15.70 -17.16 16.01
N ASP A 156 -14.96 -16.95 17.10
CA ASP A 156 -14.65 -18.01 18.07
C ASP A 156 -15.89 -18.52 18.82
N THR A 157 -16.88 -17.66 19.08
CA THR A 157 -18.13 -18.04 19.78
C THR A 157 -19.17 -18.74 18.89
N ASN A 158 -18.99 -18.72 17.57
CA ASN A 158 -19.91 -19.35 16.61
C ASN A 158 -19.47 -20.77 16.19
N HIS A 159 -18.44 -21.31 16.83
CA HIS A 159 -17.92 -22.68 16.66
C HIS A 159 -18.22 -23.54 17.88
#